data_AF-A0A9P0YTJ7-F1
#
_entry.id   AF-A0A9P0YTJ7-F1
#
_cell.length_a   1.000
_cell.length_b   1.000
_cell.length_c   1.000
_cell.angle_alpha   90.00
_cell.angle_beta   90.00
_cell.angle_gamma   90.00
#
_symmetry.space_group_name_H-M   'P 1'
#
loop_
_entity.id
_entity.type
_entity.pdbx_description
1 polymer ?
#
loop_
_entity_poly.entity_id
_entity_poly.type
_entity_poly.pdbx_seq_one_letter_code
_entity_poly.pdbx_strand_id
1 'polypeptide(L)'
;MESSSSSSIITPEDVLETLMNDGTIDAIRLKIISQLKANEELKNTTIKMVEQSKVLNTPGAEKQTKRELFDALRQELEELLSKCWKWLLSSSKGVQMFFSKYRSVYCFN
;
A
#
# COMPACT_ATOMS: atom_id res chain seq x y z
N MET A 1 28.40 -35.29 46.83
CA MET A 1 27.33 -34.25 46.79
C MET A 1 26.67 -34.38 45.45
N GLU A 2 25.61 -35.20 45.36
CA GLU A 2 24.78 -35.30 44.16
C GLU A 2 23.79 -34.14 44.18
N SER A 3 23.96 -33.19 43.26
CA SER A 3 22.95 -32.18 42.97
C SER A 3 21.87 -32.83 42.12
N SER A 4 20.80 -33.27 42.77
CA SER A 4 19.58 -33.76 42.11
C SER A 4 18.96 -32.63 41.30
N SER A 5 19.15 -32.68 39.98
CA SER A 5 18.43 -31.86 39.01
C SER A 5 16.96 -32.27 39.03
N SER A 6 16.17 -31.61 39.88
CA SER A 6 14.71 -31.75 39.88
C SER A 6 14.18 -31.19 38.57
N SER A 7 13.82 -32.08 37.65
CA SER A 7 13.05 -31.73 36.45
C SER A 7 11.65 -31.29 36.90
N SER A 8 11.52 -30.02 37.27
CA SER A 8 10.24 -29.42 37.63
C SER A 8 9.30 -29.55 36.44
N ILE A 9 8.15 -30.19 36.67
CA ILE A 9 7.09 -30.28 35.68
C ILE A 9 6.61 -28.85 35.42
N ILE A 10 6.99 -28.29 34.28
CA ILE A 10 6.55 -26.96 33.86
C ILE A 10 5.06 -27.03 33.59
N THR A 11 4.26 -26.29 34.36
CA THR A 11 2.82 -26.21 34.15
C THR A 11 2.49 -25.16 33.11
N PRO A 12 1.36 -25.28 32.39
CA PRO A 12 0.89 -24.25 31.47
C PRO A 12 0.77 -22.86 32.11
N GLU A 13 0.45 -22.81 33.41
CA GLU A 13 0.36 -21.60 34.21
C GLU A 13 1.73 -20.93 34.38
N ASP A 14 2.79 -21.70 34.66
CA ASP A 14 4.17 -21.18 34.76
C ASP A 14 4.65 -20.56 33.44
N VAL A 15 4.27 -21.19 32.31
CA VAL A 15 4.56 -20.67 30.97
C VAL A 15 3.82 -19.37 30.71
N LEU A 16 2.54 -19.32 31.07
CA LEU A 16 1.73 -18.12 30.86
C LEU A 16 2.24 -16.95 31.71
N GLU A 17 2.57 -17.18 32.97
CA GLU A 17 3.13 -16.17 33.86
C GLU A 17 4.47 -15.64 33.31
N THR A 18 5.33 -16.52 32.81
CA THR A 18 6.59 -16.13 32.16
C THR A 18 6.34 -15.23 30.94
N LEU A 19 5.41 -15.60 30.06
CA LEU A 19 5.06 -14.83 28.85
C LEU A 19 4.35 -13.49 29.14
N MET A 20 3.69 -13.38 30.29
CA MET A 20 3.13 -12.12 30.76
C MET A 20 4.23 -11.21 31.30
N ASN A 21 5.18 -11.77 32.06
CA ASN A 21 6.25 -11.01 32.71
C ASN A 21 7.36 -10.57 31.74
N ASP A 22 7.61 -11.33 30.67
CA ASP A 22 8.61 -10.98 29.65
C ASP A 22 8.10 -9.96 28.61
N GLY A 23 6.82 -9.60 28.67
CA GLY A 23 6.18 -8.62 27.79
C GLY A 23 5.81 -9.15 26.40
N THR A 24 5.95 -10.46 26.14
CA THR A 24 5.59 -11.08 24.86
C THR A 24 4.10 -10.96 24.57
N ILE A 25 3.25 -11.16 25.58
CA ILE A 25 1.80 -10.99 25.46
C ILE A 25 1.44 -9.55 25.08
N ASP A 26 2.10 -8.58 25.70
CA ASP A 26 1.88 -7.16 25.38
C ASP A 26 2.37 -6.80 23.98
N ALA A 27 3.52 -7.35 23.55
CA ALA A 27 4.03 -7.17 22.20
C ALA A 27 3.06 -7.74 21.15
N ILE A 28 2.48 -8.92 21.40
CA ILE A 28 1.45 -9.51 20.54
C ILE A 28 0.20 -8.64 20.50
N ARG A 29 -0.27 -8.16 21.66
CA ARG A 29 -1.44 -7.26 21.75
C ARG A 29 -1.20 -5.98 20.94
N LEU A 30 -0.04 -5.37 21.06
CA LEU A 30 0.34 -4.17 20.29
C LEU A 30 0.43 -4.47 18.79
N LYS A 31 0.98 -5.62 18.40
CA LYS A 31 1.06 -6.04 16.98
C LYS A 31 -0.33 -6.16 16.36
N ILE A 32 -1.26 -6.81 17.06
CA ILE A 32 -2.66 -6.97 16.60
C ILE A 32 -3.32 -5.60 16.46
N ILE A 33 -3.20 -4.72 17.45
CA ILE A 33 -3.76 -3.36 17.39
C ILE A 33 -3.18 -2.57 16.22
N SER A 34 -1.86 -2.65 16.00
CA SER A 34 -1.19 -1.96 14.91
C SER A 34 -1.67 -2.45 13.55
N GLN A 35 -1.84 -3.77 13.37
CA GLN A 35 -2.33 -4.34 12.12
C GLN A 35 -3.80 -3.95 11.86
N LEU A 36 -4.64 -3.96 12.89
CA LEU A 36 -6.04 -3.52 12.76
C LEU A 36 -6.14 -2.05 12.35
N LYS A 37 -5.34 -1.16 12.97
CA LYS A 37 -5.31 0.27 12.60
C LYS A 37 -4.85 0.48 11.15
N ALA A 38 -3.80 -0.22 10.72
CA ALA A 38 -3.31 -0.15 9.34
C ALA A 38 -4.37 -0.61 8.32
N ASN A 39 -5.13 -1.66 8.65
CA ASN A 39 -6.21 -2.14 7.79
C ASN A 39 -7.36 -1.14 7.65
N GLU A 40 -7.75 -0.48 8.74
CA GLU A 40 -8.78 0.58 8.71
C GLU A 40 -8.31 1.80 7.88
N GLU A 41 -7.05 2.20 8.01
CA GLU A 41 -6.48 3.28 7.20
C GLU A 41 -6.46 2.93 5.70
N LEU A 42 -6.09 1.70 5.35
CA LEU A 42 -6.12 1.17 3.98
C LEU A 42 -7.54 1.21 3.40
N LYS A 43 -8.53 0.75 4.16
CA LYS A 43 -9.94 0.79 3.77
C LYS A 43 -10.40 2.23 3.52
N ASN A 44 -10.12 3.14 4.45
CA ASN A 44 -10.49 4.56 4.32
C ASN A 44 -9.81 5.24 3.12
N THR A 45 -8.54 4.92 2.86
CA THR A 45 -7.81 5.41 1.69
C THR A 45 -8.43 4.89 0.39
N THR A 46 -8.80 3.61 0.36
CA THR A 46 -9.43 2.99 -0.82
C THR A 46 -10.79 3.61 -1.11
N ILE A 47 -11.61 3.85 -0.09
CA ILE A 47 -12.90 4.56 -0.21
C ILE A 47 -12.67 5.96 -0.78
N LYS A 48 -11.73 6.73 -0.24
CA LYS A 48 -11.41 8.08 -0.75
C LYS A 48 -10.95 8.06 -2.21
N MET A 49 -10.13 7.08 -2.62
CA MET A 49 -9.71 6.94 -4.02
C MET A 49 -10.89 6.62 -4.95
N VAL A 50 -11.84 5.82 -4.48
CA VAL A 50 -13.09 5.53 -5.19
C VAL A 50 -13.97 6.77 -5.28
N GLU A 51 -14.16 7.51 -4.17
CA GLU A 51 -14.93 8.75 -4.11
C GLU A 51 -14.33 9.89 -4.94
N GLN A 52 -13.02 9.91 -5.16
CA GLN A 52 -12.34 10.91 -6.00
C GLN A 52 -12.26 10.50 -7.48
N SER A 53 -12.68 9.29 -7.84
CA SER A 53 -12.59 8.80 -9.20
C SER A 53 -13.59 9.52 -10.12
N LYS A 54 -13.09 10.21 -11.15
CA LYS A 54 -13.93 10.91 -12.13
C LYS A 54 -14.80 9.95 -12.92
N VAL A 55 -14.28 8.76 -13.27
CA VAL A 55 -15.04 7.73 -13.98
C VAL A 55 -16.20 7.20 -13.15
N LEU A 56 -15.96 6.88 -11.86
CA LEU A 56 -17.04 6.37 -10.98
C LEU A 56 -18.06 7.45 -10.60
N ASN A 57 -17.65 8.73 -10.57
CA ASN A 57 -18.54 9.85 -10.32
C ASN A 57 -19.24 10.38 -11.58
N THR A 58 -19.00 9.79 -12.75
CA THR A 58 -19.70 10.19 -13.96
C THR A 58 -21.13 9.63 -13.90
N PRO A 59 -22.18 10.45 -14.11
CA PRO A 59 -23.57 9.97 -14.09
C PRO A 59 -23.75 8.80 -15.07
N GLY A 60 -24.23 7.65 -14.59
CA GLY A 60 -24.41 6.43 -15.39
C GLY A 60 -23.32 5.37 -15.21
N ALA A 61 -22.25 5.66 -14.47
CA ALA A 61 -21.20 4.68 -14.12
C ALA A 61 -21.75 3.46 -13.34
N GLU A 62 -22.84 3.65 -12.59
CA GLU A 62 -23.53 2.59 -11.84
C GLU A 62 -24.25 1.56 -12.72
N LYS A 63 -24.49 1.89 -14.00
CA LYS A 63 -25.15 1.01 -14.99
C LYS A 63 -24.15 0.39 -15.96
N GLN A 64 -22.88 0.78 -15.89
CA GLN A 64 -21.84 0.27 -16.76
C GLN A 64 -21.33 -1.09 -16.28
N THR A 65 -21.03 -1.96 -17.23
CA THR A 65 -20.38 -3.23 -16.95
C THR A 65 -18.92 -2.99 -16.55
N LYS A 66 -18.32 -3.94 -15.82
CA LYS A 66 -16.89 -3.87 -15.42
C LYS A 66 -15.97 -3.52 -16.59
N ARG A 67 -16.27 -4.03 -17.78
CA ARG A 67 -15.48 -3.81 -19.00
C ARG A 67 -15.54 -2.36 -19.47
N GLU A 68 -16.72 -1.76 -19.49
CA GLU A 68 -16.92 -0.36 -19.89
C GLU A 68 -16.25 0.61 -18.91
N LEU A 69 -16.29 0.31 -17.61
CA LEU A 69 -15.56 1.06 -16.58
C LEU A 69 -14.03 1.00 -16.79
N PHE A 70 -13.49 -0.19 -17.09
CA PHE A 70 -12.06 -0.33 -17.41
C PHE A 70 -11.67 0.40 -18.69
N ASP A 71 -12.50 0.32 -19.73
CA ASP A 71 -12.25 0.99 -21.00
C ASP A 71 -12.31 2.53 -20.83
N ALA A 72 -13.26 3.05 -20.05
CA ALA A 72 -13.35 4.48 -19.72
C ALA A 72 -12.14 4.98 -18.91
N LEU A 73 -11.71 4.22 -17.89
CA LEU A 73 -10.49 4.52 -17.11
C LEU A 73 -9.23 4.52 -17.99
N ARG A 74 -9.14 3.58 -18.92
CA ARG A 74 -8.02 3.50 -19.86
C ARG A 74 -8.01 4.70 -20.81
N GLN A 75 -9.15 5.11 -21.33
CA GLN A 75 -9.27 6.30 -22.18
C GLN A 75 -8.85 7.58 -21.44
N GLU A 76 -9.25 7.74 -20.16
CA GLU A 76 -8.84 8.88 -19.35
C GLU A 76 -7.31 8.93 -19.19
N LEU A 77 -6.69 7.78 -18.92
CA LEU A 77 -5.22 7.68 -18.84
C LEU A 77 -4.53 7.98 -20.17
N GLU A 78 -5.05 7.46 -21.29
CA GLU A 78 -4.50 7.72 -22.63
C GLU A 78 -4.61 9.20 -23.01
N GLU A 79 -5.70 9.88 -22.64
CA GLU A 79 -5.88 11.30 -22.90
C GLU A 79 -4.92 12.16 -22.07
N LEU A 80 -4.73 11.83 -20.79
CA LEU A 80 -3.75 12.49 -19.92
C LEU A 80 -2.33 12.29 -20.44
N LEU A 81 -1.97 11.06 -20.83
CA LEU A 81 -0.67 10.77 -21.43
C LEU A 81 -0.47 11.55 -22.73
N SER A 82 -1.47 11.58 -23.61
CA SER A 82 -1.41 12.36 -24.86
C SER A 82 -1.20 13.85 -24.61
N LYS A 83 -1.90 14.42 -23.62
CA LYS A 83 -1.73 15.83 -23.21
C LYS A 83 -0.34 16.07 -22.62
N CYS A 84 0.15 15.18 -21.76
CA CYS A 84 1.51 15.23 -21.21
C CYS A 84 2.57 15.16 -22.31
N TRP A 85 2.41 14.28 -23.30
CA TRP A 85 3.32 14.16 -24.44
C TRP A 85 3.33 15.43 -25.30
N LYS A 86 2.16 15.98 -25.62
CA LYS A 86 2.06 17.26 -26.35
C LYS A 86 2.72 18.39 -25.57
N TRP A 87 2.46 18.50 -24.28
CA TRP A 87 3.10 19.51 -23.41
C TRP A 87 4.61 19.34 -23.37
N LEU A 88 5.09 18.10 -23.24
CA LEU A 88 6.52 17.78 -23.23
C LEU A 88 7.20 18.20 -24.53
N LEU A 89 6.56 17.92 -25.67
CA LEU A 89 7.07 18.25 -27.00
C LEU A 89 6.98 19.76 -27.31
N SER A 90 5.97 20.46 -26.78
CA SER A 90 5.81 21.90 -26.98
C SER A 90 6.66 22.75 -26.03
N SER A 91 7.11 22.20 -24.89
CA SER A 91 7.88 22.91 -23.88
C SER A 91 9.39 22.62 -24.03
N SER A 92 10.19 23.64 -24.38
CA SER A 92 11.66 23.51 -24.48
C SER A 92 12.28 23.01 -23.16
N LYS A 93 11.73 23.42 -22.00
CA LYS A 93 12.11 22.90 -20.68
C LYS A 93 11.73 21.44 -20.49
N GLY A 94 10.56 21.04 -21.00
CA GLY A 94 10.08 19.66 -20.97
C GLY A 94 10.98 18.72 -21.77
N VAL A 95 11.34 19.11 -22.99
CA VAL A 95 12.27 18.37 -23.86
C VAL A 95 13.65 18.22 -23.20
N GLN A 96 14.22 19.30 -22.65
CA GLN A 96 15.49 19.28 -21.92
C GLN A 96 15.46 18.32 -20.71
N MET A 97 14.39 18.38 -19.91
CA MET A 97 14.18 17.45 -18.79
C MET A 97 14.09 16.00 -19.25
N PHE A 98 13.36 15.73 -20.34
CA PHE A 98 13.23 14.39 -20.89
C PHE A 98 14.58 13.82 -21.33
N PHE A 99 15.37 14.59 -22.10
CA PHE A 99 16.72 14.16 -22.49
C PHE A 99 17.65 13.96 -21.30
N SER A 100 17.58 14.84 -20.28
CA SER A 100 18.37 14.68 -19.05
C SER A 100 18.01 13.39 -18.29
N LYS A 101 16.71 13.10 -18.13
CA LYS A 101 16.22 11.88 -17.48
C LYS A 101 16.57 10.63 -18.29
N TYR A 102 16.37 10.66 -19.61
CA TYR A 102 16.68 9.54 -20.51
C TYR A 102 18.18 9.23 -20.49
N ARG A 103 19.03 10.26 -20.54
CA ARG A 103 20.49 10.12 -20.43
C ARG A 103 20.93 9.55 -19.07
N SER A 104 20.25 9.93 -17.98
CA SER A 104 20.50 9.38 -16.64
C SER A 104 20.07 7.92 -16.47
N VAL A 105 18.98 7.49 -17.11
CA VAL A 105 18.47 6.11 -16.99
C VAL A 105 19.25 5.15 -17.88
N TYR A 106 19.63 5.60 -19.09
CA TYR A 106 20.33 4.77 -20.07
C TYR A 106 21.84 5.00 -20.12
N CYS A 107 22.40 5.73 -19.13
CA CYS A 107 23.84 5.98 -18.96
C CYS A 107 24.58 6.32 -20.25
N PHE A 108 23.99 7.13 -21.13
CA PHE A 108 24.70 7.65 -22.30
C PHE A 108 25.62 8.77 -21.82
N ASN A 109 26.89 8.44 -21.57
CA ASN A 109 27.93 9.45 -21.28
C ASN A 109 28.22 10.27 -22.53
#